data_AF-A0A2J7QII2-F1
#
_entry.id   AF-A0A2J7QII2-F1
#
_cell.length_a   1.000
_cell.length_b   1.000
_cell.length_c   1.000
_cell.angle_alpha   90.00
_cell.angle_beta   90.00
_cell.angle_gamma   90.00
#
_symmetry.space_group_name_H-M   'P 1'
#
loop_
_entity.id
_entity.type
_entity.pdbx_description
1 polymer ?
#
loop_
_entity_poly.entity_id
_entity_poly.type
_entity_poly.pdbx_seq_one_letter_code
_entity_poly.pdbx_strand_id
1 'polypeptide(L)'
;MLPEISPAVFGNVMSVDRLPPADFSIVSAANKALLEPEPQFDIHRVGILDVFLSCVAKALTVQVKVKGKDASGGKGLTTVTLATSIHPRDFVGSRWWLRGCITRRLAEVIIQLMKDMAAGKLSEAWANVTKGAVAENILNLTKLEDSHRTPSDCLHTPTLWLALASLCVLDSEHVERLSSGQWSGAADGQPPAPRPMCSNHDDGETGAIIQCNVCGNLCADCDRFLHLHRRTRMHQRQVCKEEEEAIKVDLHEGCGRTKLFWVMALADSSTLKAMVEFREGTRNKPAGVTSGVCRFCGATGNSGLLAIGNICADQECQEHARNACNKLHPCGHMCGGIKGEAVCLPCLHGCSSNPTLKQDADDMCMICFTEALSCAPAVQLKCGHVFHYHCCRCVLMKRWAGPRITFAFSQCPICKVMLTALLCLLC
;
A
#
# COMPACT_ATOMS: atom_id res chain seq x y z
N MET A 1 1.61 -35.73 0.05
CA MET A 1 0.26 -35.30 -0.34
C MET A 1 0.25 -34.11 -1.30
N LEU A 2 0.43 -32.84 -0.89
CA LEU A 2 0.37 -31.69 -1.82
C LEU A 2 1.33 -31.78 -3.03
N PRO A 3 2.60 -32.21 -2.86
CA PRO A 3 3.50 -32.42 -4.00
C PRO A 3 3.06 -33.53 -4.97
N GLU A 4 2.18 -34.44 -4.53
CA GLU A 4 1.74 -35.63 -5.28
C GLU A 4 0.37 -35.42 -5.94
N ILE A 5 -0.30 -34.30 -5.66
CA ILE A 5 -1.64 -33.96 -6.16
C ILE A 5 -1.52 -32.77 -7.09
N SER A 6 -2.14 -32.84 -8.28
CA SER A 6 -2.18 -31.70 -9.20
C SER A 6 -3.13 -30.61 -8.70
N PRO A 7 -2.90 -29.34 -9.08
CA PRO A 7 -3.81 -28.25 -8.71
C PRO A 7 -5.27 -28.50 -9.12
N ALA A 8 -5.50 -29.15 -10.27
CA ALA A 8 -6.85 -29.48 -10.74
C ALA A 8 -7.54 -30.50 -9.81
N VAL A 9 -6.83 -31.55 -9.38
CA VAL A 9 -7.39 -32.55 -8.45
C VAL A 9 -7.68 -31.91 -7.10
N PHE A 10 -6.77 -31.07 -6.60
CA PHE A 10 -7.00 -30.35 -5.35
C PHE A 10 -8.18 -29.38 -5.46
N GLY A 11 -8.30 -28.66 -6.58
CA GLY A 11 -9.45 -27.79 -6.87
C GLY A 11 -10.77 -28.54 -6.85
N ASN A 12 -10.84 -29.72 -7.45
CA ASN A 12 -12.04 -30.57 -7.42
C ASN A 12 -12.41 -31.00 -6.00
N VAL A 13 -11.42 -31.38 -5.17
CA VAL A 13 -11.65 -31.74 -3.76
C VAL A 13 -12.17 -30.55 -2.95
N MET A 14 -11.71 -29.34 -3.27
CA MET A 14 -12.12 -28.10 -2.60
C MET A 14 -13.36 -27.46 -3.22
N SER A 15 -14.00 -28.10 -4.21
CA SER A 15 -15.14 -27.57 -4.95
C SER A 15 -14.87 -26.19 -5.56
N VAL A 16 -13.70 -26.04 -6.18
CA VAL A 16 -13.28 -24.82 -6.89
C VAL A 16 -13.56 -25.00 -8.37
N ASP A 17 -14.52 -24.25 -8.89
CA ASP A 17 -15.03 -24.41 -10.26
C ASP A 17 -14.00 -24.01 -11.34
N ARG A 18 -13.06 -23.12 -11.00
CA ARG A 18 -12.08 -22.59 -11.96
C ARG A 18 -10.78 -22.23 -11.26
N LEU A 19 -9.68 -22.73 -11.82
CA LEU A 19 -8.32 -22.34 -11.45
C LEU A 19 -8.02 -20.89 -11.88
N PRO A 20 -7.16 -20.18 -11.14
CA PRO A 20 -6.74 -18.84 -11.51
C PRO A 20 -6.02 -18.85 -12.87
N PRO A 21 -6.07 -17.74 -13.62
CA PRO A 21 -5.39 -17.64 -14.90
C PRO A 21 -3.86 -17.71 -14.71
N ALA A 22 -3.18 -18.36 -15.65
CA ALA A 22 -1.71 -18.44 -15.66
C ALA A 22 -1.07 -17.08 -15.97
N ASP A 23 -1.73 -16.27 -16.82
CA ASP A 23 -1.39 -14.89 -17.07
C ASP A 23 -2.26 -13.97 -16.21
N PHE A 24 -1.62 -13.32 -15.24
CA PHE A 24 -2.22 -12.38 -14.31
C PHE A 24 -1.71 -10.95 -14.52
N SER A 25 -1.14 -10.67 -15.70
CA SER A 25 -0.81 -9.30 -16.08
C SER A 25 -2.07 -8.44 -16.11
N ILE A 26 -1.93 -7.16 -15.75
CA ILE A 26 -3.07 -6.23 -15.73
C ILE A 26 -3.71 -6.08 -17.13
N VAL A 27 -2.91 -6.21 -18.19
CA VAL A 27 -3.35 -6.17 -19.59
C VAL A 27 -4.25 -7.37 -19.91
N SER A 28 -3.87 -8.57 -19.46
CA SER A 28 -4.67 -9.79 -19.64
C SER A 28 -6.01 -9.71 -18.89
N ALA A 29 -5.96 -9.20 -17.65
CA ALA A 29 -7.17 -8.97 -16.86
C ALA A 29 -8.11 -7.93 -17.50
N ALA A 30 -7.57 -6.84 -18.05
CA ALA A 30 -8.34 -5.80 -18.73
C ALA A 30 -8.93 -6.27 -20.07
N ASN A 31 -8.13 -6.96 -20.90
CA ASN A 31 -8.58 -7.50 -22.18
C ASN A 31 -9.70 -8.53 -22.02
N LYS A 32 -9.63 -9.36 -20.98
CA LYS A 32 -10.69 -10.32 -20.67
C LYS A 32 -12.02 -9.64 -20.32
N ALA A 33 -11.99 -8.49 -19.64
CA ALA A 33 -13.18 -7.70 -19.34
C ALA A 33 -13.81 -7.05 -20.58
N LEU A 34 -13.04 -6.86 -21.66
CA LEU A 34 -13.53 -6.30 -22.94
C LEU A 34 -14.12 -7.36 -23.87
N LEU A 35 -13.60 -8.59 -23.83
CA LEU A 35 -13.95 -9.67 -24.76
C LEU A 35 -15.15 -10.51 -24.31
N GLU A 36 -15.38 -10.63 -23.01
CA GLU A 36 -16.51 -11.36 -22.45
C GLU A 36 -17.20 -10.47 -21.40
N PRO A 37 -18.54 -10.43 -21.34
CA PRO A 37 -19.21 -9.84 -20.19
C PRO A 37 -18.79 -10.65 -18.96
N GLU A 38 -17.84 -10.14 -18.18
CA GLU A 38 -17.40 -10.79 -16.95
C GLU A 38 -18.66 -11.07 -16.10
N PRO A 39 -18.84 -12.31 -15.62
CA PRO A 39 -19.90 -12.58 -14.65
C PRO A 39 -19.74 -11.60 -13.49
N GLN A 40 -20.86 -11.08 -12.98
CA GLN A 40 -20.86 -10.15 -11.84
C GLN A 40 -19.90 -10.66 -10.76
N PHE A 41 -19.01 -9.80 -10.28
CA PHE A 41 -17.98 -10.18 -9.32
C PHE A 41 -18.62 -10.79 -8.09
N ASP A 42 -18.43 -12.10 -7.90
CA ASP A 42 -18.93 -12.81 -6.73
C ASP A 42 -17.93 -12.72 -5.58
N ILE A 43 -18.27 -11.87 -4.61
CA ILE A 43 -17.49 -11.65 -3.39
C ILE A 43 -17.33 -12.92 -2.53
N HIS A 44 -18.17 -13.94 -2.74
CA HIS A 44 -18.18 -15.20 -1.99
C HIS A 44 -17.51 -16.38 -2.71
N ARG A 45 -17.14 -16.24 -3.99
CA ARG A 45 -16.51 -17.30 -4.80
C ARG A 45 -15.21 -17.83 -4.20
N VAL A 46 -15.10 -19.14 -4.00
CA VAL A 46 -13.90 -19.73 -3.37
C VAL A 46 -12.74 -19.85 -4.35
N GLY A 47 -11.57 -19.34 -3.97
CA GLY A 47 -10.30 -19.57 -4.66
C GLY A 47 -9.56 -20.80 -4.13
N ILE A 48 -8.73 -21.41 -4.99
CA ILE A 48 -7.97 -22.64 -4.66
C ILE A 48 -7.03 -22.49 -3.46
N LEU A 49 -6.51 -21.28 -3.20
CA LEU A 49 -5.60 -21.02 -2.07
C LEU A 49 -6.26 -20.29 -0.90
N ASP A 50 -7.56 -20.01 -0.96
CA ASP A 50 -8.26 -19.19 0.06
C ASP A 50 -8.19 -19.83 1.45
N VAL A 51 -8.18 -21.16 1.54
CA VAL A 51 -8.04 -21.87 2.81
C VAL A 51 -6.67 -21.62 3.45
N PHE A 52 -5.59 -21.59 2.65
CA PHE A 52 -4.24 -21.27 3.13
C PHE A 52 -4.12 -19.78 3.45
N LEU A 53 -4.62 -18.90 2.58
CA LEU A 53 -4.64 -17.46 2.82
C LEU A 53 -5.46 -17.08 4.05
N SER A 54 -6.55 -17.79 4.34
CA SER A 54 -7.34 -17.58 5.56
C SER A 54 -6.53 -17.85 6.83
N CYS A 55 -5.59 -18.81 6.78
CA CYS A 55 -4.69 -19.08 7.88
C CYS A 55 -3.75 -17.90 8.13
N VAL A 56 -3.29 -17.24 7.07
CA VAL A 56 -2.49 -16.02 7.20
C VAL A 56 -3.35 -14.85 7.69
N ALA A 57 -4.52 -14.65 7.08
CA ALA A 57 -5.44 -13.56 7.41
C ALA A 57 -5.86 -13.56 8.90
N LYS A 58 -6.12 -14.73 9.49
CA LYS A 58 -6.46 -14.88 10.91
C LYS A 58 -5.36 -14.45 11.87
N ALA A 59 -4.10 -14.50 11.44
CA ALA A 59 -2.96 -14.11 12.25
C ALA A 59 -2.61 -12.63 12.11
N LEU A 60 -3.22 -11.92 11.15
CA LEU A 60 -2.95 -10.52 10.90
C LEU A 60 -3.57 -9.63 11.98
N THR A 61 -2.78 -8.67 12.46
CA THR A 61 -3.26 -7.51 13.20
C THR A 61 -3.31 -6.32 12.27
N VAL A 62 -4.51 -5.82 11.96
CA VAL A 62 -4.72 -4.77 10.96
C VAL A 62 -4.95 -3.43 11.64
N GLN A 63 -4.16 -2.43 11.28
CA GLN A 63 -4.40 -1.04 11.64
C GLN A 63 -5.21 -0.34 10.55
N VAL A 64 -6.35 0.20 10.91
CA VAL A 64 -7.26 0.88 9.99
C VAL A 64 -7.16 2.37 10.21
N LYS A 65 -6.86 3.10 9.14
CA LYS A 65 -6.74 4.56 9.13
C LYS A 65 -7.77 5.15 8.15
N VAL A 66 -8.51 6.15 8.61
CA VAL A 66 -9.48 6.88 7.78
C VAL A 66 -9.05 8.34 7.69
N LYS A 67 -8.92 8.88 6.48
CA LYS A 67 -8.50 10.27 6.25
C LYS A 67 -9.73 11.15 5.94
N GLY A 68 -10.12 12.06 6.86
CA GLY A 68 -11.32 12.92 6.71
C GLY A 68 -11.35 14.17 7.60
N LYS A 69 -12.25 15.11 7.30
CA LYS A 69 -12.38 16.46 7.92
C LYS A 69 -12.77 16.46 9.42
N ASP A 70 -13.36 15.38 9.91
CA ASP A 70 -13.84 15.28 11.30
C ASP A 70 -12.83 14.64 12.25
N ALA A 71 -11.55 14.53 11.86
CA ALA A 71 -10.46 14.14 12.75
C ALA A 71 -10.06 15.28 13.71
N SER A 72 -11.02 16.03 14.26
CA SER A 72 -10.79 16.97 15.35
C SER A 72 -10.62 16.20 16.65
N GLY A 73 -9.38 15.79 16.93
CA GLY A 73 -8.97 15.21 18.21
C GLY A 73 -8.78 13.69 18.16
N GLY A 74 -7.60 13.25 17.73
CA GLY A 74 -7.16 11.86 17.77
C GLY A 74 -7.07 11.26 16.37
N LYS A 75 -5.86 10.83 15.97
CA LYS A 75 -5.64 10.06 14.74
C LYS A 75 -6.60 8.87 14.76
N GLY A 76 -7.56 8.82 13.83
CA GLY A 76 -8.59 7.78 13.71
C GLY A 76 -8.01 6.41 13.31
N LEU A 77 -7.08 5.91 14.11
CA LEU A 77 -6.40 4.65 13.94
C LEU A 77 -7.08 3.62 14.85
N THR A 78 -7.71 2.63 14.24
CA THR A 78 -8.33 1.51 14.97
C THR A 78 -7.58 0.23 14.67
N THR A 79 -7.44 -0.65 15.66
CA THR A 79 -6.81 -1.96 15.45
C THR A 79 -7.90 -3.02 15.41
N VAL A 80 -7.89 -3.84 14.35
CA VAL A 80 -8.87 -4.90 14.12
C VAL A 80 -8.17 -6.20 13.72
N THR A 81 -8.88 -7.30 13.90
CA THR A 81 -8.48 -8.65 13.47
C THR A 81 -9.63 -9.28 12.69
N LEU A 82 -9.35 -10.35 11.92
CA LEU A 82 -10.40 -11.04 11.17
C LEU A 82 -11.55 -11.48 12.08
N ALA A 83 -11.24 -11.95 13.28
CA ALA A 83 -12.22 -12.41 14.27
C ALA A 83 -13.13 -11.29 14.79
N THR A 84 -12.64 -10.05 14.85
CA THR A 84 -13.47 -8.88 15.24
C THR A 84 -14.24 -8.28 14.07
N SER A 85 -13.83 -8.58 12.83
CA SER A 85 -14.41 -7.99 11.63
C SER A 85 -15.39 -8.91 10.89
N ILE A 86 -15.29 -10.23 11.05
CA ILE A 86 -16.28 -11.18 10.53
C ILE A 86 -16.90 -11.90 11.73
N HIS A 87 -18.12 -11.52 12.07
CA HIS A 87 -18.85 -12.09 13.19
C HIS A 87 -19.24 -13.54 12.87
N PRO A 88 -19.30 -14.46 13.86
CA PRO A 88 -19.69 -15.86 13.63
C PRO A 88 -21.10 -16.05 13.01
N ARG A 89 -21.94 -15.02 13.03
CA ARG A 89 -23.28 -15.04 12.41
C ARG A 89 -23.29 -14.49 10.98
N ASP A 90 -22.22 -13.87 10.52
CA ASP A 90 -22.17 -13.28 9.17
C ASP A 90 -22.15 -14.37 8.12
N PHE A 91 -22.87 -14.15 7.02
CA PHE A 91 -22.90 -15.07 5.89
C PHE A 91 -21.58 -14.97 5.12
N VAL A 92 -20.73 -15.99 5.27
CA VAL A 92 -19.44 -16.11 4.57
C VAL A 92 -19.49 -17.11 3.41
N GLY A 93 -20.70 -17.50 2.98
CA GLY A 93 -20.91 -18.55 1.99
C GLY A 93 -20.21 -19.85 2.38
N SER A 94 -19.55 -20.49 1.42
CA SER A 94 -18.76 -21.71 1.64
C SER A 94 -17.46 -21.48 2.42
N ARG A 95 -17.06 -20.23 2.69
CA ARG A 95 -15.78 -19.86 3.32
C ARG A 95 -15.82 -19.93 4.85
N TRP A 96 -16.42 -20.97 5.41
CA TRP A 96 -16.53 -21.17 6.87
C TRP A 96 -15.16 -21.16 7.57
N TRP A 97 -14.10 -21.54 6.85
CA TRP A 97 -12.71 -21.52 7.32
C TRP A 97 -12.15 -20.12 7.54
N LEU A 98 -12.86 -19.03 7.23
CA LEU A 98 -12.47 -17.68 7.66
C LEU A 98 -12.68 -17.47 9.17
N ARG A 99 -13.50 -18.29 9.82
CA ARG A 99 -13.82 -18.17 11.24
C ARG A 99 -12.79 -18.85 12.14
N GLY A 100 -12.70 -18.41 13.39
CA GLY A 100 -11.81 -18.95 14.41
C GLY A 100 -10.45 -18.26 14.46
N CYS A 101 -9.52 -18.83 15.22
CA CYS A 101 -8.20 -18.28 15.44
C CYS A 101 -7.12 -19.23 14.94
N ILE A 102 -5.91 -18.70 14.79
CA ILE A 102 -4.74 -19.47 14.42
C ILE A 102 -3.53 -18.97 15.19
N THR A 103 -2.53 -19.83 15.38
CA THR A 103 -1.27 -19.40 15.99
C THR A 103 -0.40 -18.70 14.95
N ARG A 104 0.36 -17.70 15.41
CA ARG A 104 1.37 -17.01 14.60
C ARG A 104 2.34 -17.98 13.91
N ARG A 105 2.83 -18.99 14.63
CA ARG A 105 3.76 -19.99 14.10
C ARG A 105 3.17 -20.77 12.91
N LEU A 106 1.89 -21.12 12.98
CA LEU A 106 1.25 -21.83 11.88
C LEU A 106 1.10 -20.91 10.65
N ALA A 107 0.75 -19.63 10.85
CA ALA A 107 0.71 -18.67 9.75
C ALA A 107 2.09 -18.50 9.08
N GLU A 108 3.18 -18.42 9.84
CA GLU A 108 4.55 -18.36 9.32
C GLU A 108 4.90 -19.60 8.47
N VAL A 109 4.50 -20.80 8.91
CA VAL A 109 4.68 -22.05 8.15
C VAL A 109 3.87 -22.04 6.85
N ILE A 110 2.62 -21.56 6.88
CA ILE A 110 1.78 -21.47 5.68
C ILE A 110 2.33 -20.42 4.69
N ILE A 111 2.81 -19.27 5.16
CA ILE A 111 3.48 -18.27 4.32
C ILE A 111 4.68 -18.91 3.62
N GLN A 112 5.51 -19.66 4.35
CA GLN A 112 6.68 -20.34 3.77
C GLN A 112 6.27 -21.38 2.73
N LEU A 113 5.24 -22.20 3.01
CA LEU A 113 4.69 -23.16 2.06
C LEU A 113 4.23 -22.47 0.77
N MET A 114 3.47 -21.37 0.87
CA MET A 114 2.99 -20.65 -0.31
C MET A 114 4.13 -20.02 -1.12
N LYS A 115 5.16 -19.48 -0.45
CA LYS A 115 6.37 -18.97 -1.12
C LYS A 115 7.13 -20.10 -1.84
N ASP A 116 7.21 -21.27 -1.23
CA ASP A 116 7.85 -22.45 -1.84
C ASP A 116 7.04 -22.98 -3.04
N MET A 117 5.71 -22.95 -2.96
CA MET A 117 4.82 -23.26 -4.07
C MET A 117 5.01 -22.29 -5.23
N ALA A 118 4.98 -20.98 -4.97
CA ALA A 118 5.20 -19.93 -5.98
C ALA A 118 6.59 -20.03 -6.63
N ALA A 119 7.62 -20.41 -5.85
CA ALA A 119 8.98 -20.64 -6.36
C ALA A 119 9.15 -21.95 -7.15
N GLY A 120 8.09 -22.75 -7.32
CA GLY A 120 8.13 -24.00 -8.08
C GLY A 120 8.81 -25.16 -7.36
N LYS A 121 9.01 -25.09 -6.04
CA LYS A 121 9.62 -26.17 -5.26
C LYS A 121 8.74 -27.42 -5.13
N LEU A 122 7.43 -27.29 -5.38
CA LEU A 122 6.51 -28.42 -5.47
C LEU A 122 6.40 -28.91 -6.91
N SER A 123 5.95 -28.04 -7.81
CA SER A 123 5.92 -28.27 -9.27
C SER A 123 5.69 -26.94 -10.01
N GLU A 124 5.97 -26.92 -11.30
CA GLU A 124 5.69 -25.77 -12.17
C GLU A 124 4.18 -25.44 -12.22
N ALA A 125 3.33 -26.47 -12.25
CA ALA A 125 1.88 -26.29 -12.21
C ALA A 125 1.43 -25.58 -10.93
N TRP A 126 1.98 -25.96 -9.77
CA TRP A 126 1.70 -25.28 -8.50
C TRP A 126 2.26 -23.86 -8.47
N ALA A 127 3.42 -23.60 -9.10
CA ALA A 127 3.96 -22.25 -9.21
C ALA A 127 3.00 -21.32 -9.96
N ASN A 128 2.55 -21.73 -11.14
CA ASN A 128 1.66 -20.94 -11.99
C ASN A 128 0.32 -20.68 -11.30
N VAL A 129 -0.30 -21.71 -10.72
CA VAL A 129 -1.56 -21.58 -9.99
C VAL A 129 -1.40 -20.72 -8.73
N THR A 130 -0.29 -20.83 -8.00
CA THR A 130 -0.06 -20.03 -6.80
C THR A 130 0.09 -18.56 -7.14
N LYS A 131 0.89 -18.24 -8.16
CA LYS A 131 1.06 -16.85 -8.61
C LYS A 131 -0.26 -16.26 -9.10
N GLY A 132 -1.00 -17.01 -9.92
CA GLY A 132 -2.33 -16.61 -10.38
C GLY A 132 -3.31 -16.37 -9.22
N ALA A 133 -3.36 -17.25 -8.21
CA ALA A 133 -4.26 -17.11 -7.06
C ALA A 133 -3.90 -15.92 -6.15
N VAL A 134 -2.61 -15.66 -5.95
CA VAL A 134 -2.14 -14.50 -5.18
C VAL A 134 -2.52 -13.20 -5.90
N ALA A 135 -2.26 -13.13 -7.21
CA ALA A 135 -2.63 -12.00 -8.04
C ALA A 135 -4.14 -11.77 -8.11
N GLU A 136 -4.94 -12.83 -8.33
CA GLU A 136 -6.40 -12.74 -8.38
C GLU A 136 -6.98 -12.17 -7.08
N ASN A 137 -6.49 -12.62 -5.92
CA ASN A 137 -6.92 -12.09 -4.63
C ASN A 137 -6.59 -10.60 -4.43
N ILE A 138 -5.45 -10.13 -4.93
CA ILE A 138 -5.09 -8.70 -4.89
C ILE A 138 -5.96 -7.89 -5.87
N LEU A 139 -6.16 -8.40 -7.08
CA LEU A 139 -6.97 -7.77 -8.12
C LEU A 139 -8.46 -7.73 -7.76
N ASN A 140 -8.97 -8.67 -6.97
CA ASN A 140 -10.36 -8.64 -6.51
C ASN A 140 -10.71 -7.36 -5.71
N LEU A 141 -9.72 -6.65 -5.16
CA LEU A 141 -9.94 -5.32 -4.56
C LEU A 141 -10.39 -4.26 -5.57
N THR A 142 -9.96 -4.33 -6.84
CA THR A 142 -10.39 -3.39 -7.89
C THR A 142 -11.86 -3.63 -8.26
N LYS A 143 -12.33 -4.87 -8.09
CA LYS A 143 -13.68 -5.32 -8.45
C LYS A 143 -14.73 -5.09 -7.36
N LEU A 144 -14.33 -4.65 -6.17
CA LEU A 144 -15.29 -4.32 -5.09
C LEU A 144 -16.21 -3.17 -5.53
N GLU A 145 -17.52 -3.35 -5.35
CA GLU A 145 -18.52 -2.32 -5.61
C GLU A 145 -18.39 -1.14 -4.64
N ASP A 146 -18.83 0.06 -5.04
CA ASP A 146 -18.73 1.29 -4.24
C ASP A 146 -19.35 1.17 -2.83
N SER A 147 -20.41 0.36 -2.68
CA SER A 147 -21.05 0.05 -1.40
C SER A 147 -20.11 -0.64 -0.40
N HIS A 148 -19.16 -1.44 -0.89
CA HIS A 148 -18.22 -2.18 -0.06
C HIS A 148 -16.88 -1.46 0.13
N ARG A 149 -16.71 -0.24 -0.41
CA ARG A 149 -15.46 0.54 -0.32
C ARG A 149 -15.37 1.42 0.93
N THR A 150 -16.43 1.47 1.75
CA THR A 150 -16.42 2.18 3.03
C THR A 150 -15.61 1.41 4.07
N PRO A 151 -15.04 2.07 5.10
CA PRO A 151 -14.33 1.36 6.17
C PRO A 151 -15.19 0.32 6.89
N SER A 152 -16.47 0.62 7.15
CA SER A 152 -17.38 -0.29 7.86
C SER A 152 -17.68 -1.55 7.06
N ASP A 153 -17.93 -1.41 5.76
CA ASP A 153 -18.35 -2.54 4.93
C ASP A 153 -17.14 -3.34 4.43
N CYS A 154 -16.06 -2.67 4.01
CA CYS A 154 -14.88 -3.30 3.45
C CYS A 154 -14.21 -4.27 4.45
N LEU A 155 -14.15 -3.87 5.73
CA LEU A 155 -13.55 -4.70 6.78
C LEU A 155 -14.28 -6.03 6.99
N HIS A 156 -15.57 -6.10 6.63
CA HIS A 156 -16.38 -7.31 6.77
C HIS A 156 -16.30 -8.20 5.52
N THR A 157 -15.60 -7.74 4.47
CA THR A 157 -15.45 -8.52 3.23
C THR A 157 -14.31 -9.53 3.32
N PRO A 158 -14.53 -10.80 2.93
CA PRO A 158 -13.44 -11.76 2.74
C PRO A 158 -12.35 -11.26 1.77
N THR A 159 -12.74 -10.49 0.76
CA THR A 159 -11.86 -9.95 -0.29
C THR A 159 -10.71 -9.14 0.30
N LEU A 160 -10.98 -8.23 1.25
CA LEU A 160 -9.93 -7.45 1.90
C LEU A 160 -8.92 -8.33 2.63
N TRP A 161 -9.42 -9.29 3.41
CA TRP A 161 -8.58 -10.14 4.26
C TRP A 161 -7.73 -11.12 3.46
N LEU A 162 -8.29 -11.68 2.39
CA LEU A 162 -7.53 -12.53 1.47
C LEU A 162 -6.50 -11.71 0.69
N ALA A 163 -6.81 -10.48 0.28
CA ALA A 163 -5.84 -9.58 -0.34
C ALA A 163 -4.69 -9.25 0.62
N LEU A 164 -4.97 -8.91 1.88
CA LEU A 164 -3.95 -8.67 2.90
C LEU A 164 -3.06 -9.90 3.15
N ALA A 165 -3.65 -11.10 3.21
CA ALA A 165 -2.90 -12.34 3.29
C ALA A 165 -2.02 -12.58 2.06
N SER A 166 -2.53 -12.29 0.86
CA SER A 166 -1.79 -12.37 -0.41
C SER A 166 -0.59 -11.44 -0.43
N LEU A 167 -0.68 -10.24 0.17
CA LEU A 167 0.45 -9.32 0.30
C LEU A 167 1.60 -9.90 1.15
N CYS A 168 1.33 -10.82 2.09
CA CYS A 168 2.39 -11.50 2.86
C CYS A 168 3.16 -12.57 2.07
N VAL A 169 2.62 -13.03 0.95
CA VAL A 169 3.21 -14.05 0.07
C VAL A 169 3.55 -13.51 -1.31
N LEU A 170 3.52 -12.18 -1.45
CA LEU A 170 3.89 -11.47 -2.67
C LEU A 170 5.36 -11.76 -3.06
N ASP A 171 5.60 -11.79 -4.36
CA ASP A 171 6.91 -12.04 -4.97
C ASP A 171 7.21 -10.96 -6.03
N SER A 172 8.48 -10.80 -6.42
CA SER A 172 8.91 -9.83 -7.43
C SER A 172 8.18 -9.94 -8.76
N GLU A 173 7.81 -11.15 -9.21
CA GLU A 173 7.07 -11.32 -10.47
C GLU A 173 5.65 -10.73 -10.40
N HIS A 174 5.03 -10.74 -9.20
CA HIS A 174 3.75 -10.08 -8.99
C HIS A 174 3.88 -8.56 -9.09
N VAL A 175 4.93 -7.99 -8.48
CA VAL A 175 5.22 -6.55 -8.56
C VAL A 175 5.39 -6.14 -10.02
N GLU A 176 6.21 -6.88 -10.76
CA GLU A 176 6.41 -6.62 -12.19
C GLU A 176 5.10 -6.69 -12.97
N ARG A 177 4.29 -7.75 -12.83
CA ARG A 177 3.09 -7.92 -13.68
C ARG A 177 1.85 -7.14 -13.25
N LEU A 178 1.74 -6.80 -11.96
CA LEU A 178 0.60 -6.04 -11.42
C LEU A 178 0.85 -4.53 -11.40
N SER A 179 2.09 -4.08 -11.19
CA SER A 179 2.44 -2.64 -11.17
C SER A 179 2.92 -2.10 -12.47
N SER A 180 3.35 -2.96 -13.40
CA SER A 180 3.67 -2.52 -14.75
C SER A 180 2.38 -2.15 -15.46
N GLY A 181 1.96 -0.92 -15.23
CA GLY A 181 1.38 -0.07 -16.24
C GLY A 181 2.32 0.16 -17.44
N GLN A 182 3.29 -0.71 -17.73
CA GLN A 182 3.74 -0.90 -19.10
C GLN A 182 2.63 -1.67 -19.83
N TRP A 183 1.68 -0.91 -20.37
CA TRP A 183 0.98 -1.28 -21.59
C TRP A 183 1.96 -1.21 -22.79
N SER A 184 3.20 -1.64 -22.58
CA SER A 184 4.32 -1.65 -23.53
C SER A 184 4.64 -3.11 -23.78
N GLY A 185 3.67 -3.83 -24.33
CA GLY A 185 3.78 -5.27 -24.55
C GLY A 185 2.76 -5.68 -25.59
N ALA A 186 3.10 -5.41 -26.85
CA ALA A 186 2.42 -5.99 -27.99
C ALA A 186 2.43 -7.52 -27.87
N ALA A 187 1.31 -8.09 -27.46
CA ALA A 187 0.95 -9.43 -27.84
C ALA A 187 -0.16 -9.28 -28.90
N ASP A 188 0.13 -9.74 -30.10
CA ASP A 188 -0.72 -9.71 -31.30
C ASP A 188 -1.18 -8.33 -31.79
N GLY A 189 -0.32 -7.67 -32.58
CA GLY A 189 -0.69 -6.92 -33.80
C GLY A 189 -1.74 -5.81 -33.73
N GLN A 190 -2.31 -5.50 -32.57
CA GLN A 190 -3.34 -4.49 -32.36
C GLN A 190 -2.80 -3.40 -31.42
N PRO A 191 -2.97 -2.12 -31.77
CA PRO A 191 -2.48 -1.04 -30.95
C PRO A 191 -3.19 -1.05 -29.59
N PRO A 192 -2.45 -0.92 -28.46
CA PRO A 192 -3.08 -0.76 -27.15
C PRO A 192 -4.00 0.45 -27.17
N ALA A 193 -5.13 0.39 -26.45
CA ALA A 193 -6.04 1.54 -26.36
C ALA A 193 -5.24 2.75 -25.82
N PRO A 194 -5.23 3.88 -26.55
CA PRO A 194 -4.33 4.98 -26.24
C PRO A 194 -4.72 5.57 -24.88
N ARG A 195 -3.79 5.57 -23.92
CA ARG A 195 -3.97 6.36 -22.70
C ARG A 195 -4.18 7.83 -23.10
N PRO A 196 -5.07 8.56 -22.42
CA PRO A 196 -5.19 9.99 -22.66
C PRO A 196 -3.84 10.64 -22.37
N MET A 197 -3.28 11.32 -23.35
CA MET A 197 -2.02 12.04 -23.22
C MET A 197 -2.29 13.43 -22.64
N CYS A 198 -1.31 13.98 -21.93
CA CYS A 198 -1.38 15.32 -21.38
C CYS A 198 -1.49 16.35 -22.52
N SER A 199 -2.62 17.03 -22.62
CA SER A 199 -2.92 18.05 -23.62
C SER A 199 -2.04 19.30 -23.52
N ASN A 200 -1.29 19.44 -22.42
CA ASN A 200 -0.35 20.56 -22.22
C ASN A 200 1.10 20.18 -22.61
N HIS A 201 1.35 18.93 -22.98
CA HIS A 201 2.63 18.45 -23.48
C HIS A 201 2.46 17.99 -24.93
N ASP A 202 3.27 18.53 -25.84
CA ASP A 202 3.30 18.11 -27.25
C ASP A 202 4.30 16.95 -27.49
N ASP A 203 4.70 16.24 -26.42
CA ASP A 203 5.72 15.19 -26.49
C ASP A 203 5.16 13.83 -26.92
N GLY A 204 3.84 13.62 -26.83
CA GLY A 204 3.24 12.32 -27.15
C GLY A 204 3.66 11.19 -26.21
N GLU A 205 4.30 11.51 -25.06
CA GLU A 205 4.79 10.55 -24.07
C GLU A 205 4.23 10.79 -22.66
N THR A 206 3.91 12.04 -22.32
CA THR A 206 3.40 12.39 -20.98
C THR A 206 1.94 11.97 -20.82
N GLY A 207 1.69 10.93 -20.03
CA GLY A 207 0.32 10.47 -19.72
C GLY A 207 -0.49 11.47 -18.89
N ALA A 208 -1.78 11.57 -19.17
CA ALA A 208 -2.72 12.32 -18.36
C ALA A 208 -3.34 11.45 -17.25
N ILE A 209 -3.53 12.05 -16.08
CA ILE A 209 -4.21 11.41 -14.94
C ILE A 209 -5.43 12.19 -14.45
N ILE A 210 -5.56 13.47 -14.88
CA ILE A 210 -6.68 14.34 -14.57
C ILE A 210 -7.37 14.73 -15.87
N GLN A 211 -8.68 14.55 -15.94
CA GLN A 211 -9.53 15.17 -16.95
C GLN A 211 -10.12 16.47 -16.41
N CYS A 212 -9.73 17.59 -17.01
CA CYS A 212 -10.32 18.89 -16.78
C CYS A 212 -11.34 19.21 -17.87
N ASN A 213 -12.54 19.65 -17.49
CA ASN A 213 -13.58 20.01 -18.45
C ASN A 213 -13.21 21.18 -19.38
N VAL A 214 -12.27 22.04 -18.99
CA VAL A 214 -11.80 23.21 -19.77
C VAL A 214 -10.38 23.03 -20.30
N CYS A 215 -9.44 22.53 -19.48
CA CYS A 215 -8.02 22.42 -19.85
C CYS A 215 -7.67 21.11 -20.58
N GLY A 216 -8.61 20.19 -20.76
CA GLY A 216 -8.36 18.89 -21.37
C GLY A 216 -7.75 17.89 -20.38
N ASN A 217 -7.06 16.88 -20.91
CA ASN A 217 -6.44 15.83 -20.11
C ASN A 217 -5.05 16.30 -19.65
N LEU A 218 -4.73 16.21 -18.37
CA LEU A 218 -3.51 16.77 -17.78
C LEU A 218 -2.75 15.71 -16.95
N CYS A 219 -1.43 15.76 -17.01
CA CYS A 219 -0.58 15.07 -16.04
C CYS A 219 -0.66 15.72 -14.65
N ALA A 220 -0.13 15.05 -13.63
CA ALA A 220 -0.14 15.55 -12.24
C ALA A 220 0.42 16.98 -12.11
N ASP A 221 1.53 17.23 -12.81
CA ASP A 221 2.22 18.51 -12.73
C ASP A 221 1.48 19.60 -13.50
N CYS A 222 0.97 19.30 -14.70
CA CYS A 222 0.19 20.26 -15.48
C CYS A 222 -1.13 20.62 -14.79
N ASP A 223 -1.84 19.65 -14.18
CA ASP A 223 -2.99 19.95 -13.33
C ASP A 223 -2.59 20.91 -12.20
N ARG A 224 -1.48 20.62 -11.52
CA ARG A 224 -1.01 21.45 -10.43
C ARG A 224 -0.71 22.87 -10.88
N PHE A 225 0.08 23.06 -11.94
CA PHE A 225 0.54 24.37 -12.36
C PHE A 225 -0.54 25.20 -13.07
N LEU A 226 -1.29 24.59 -14.01
CA LEU A 226 -2.32 25.31 -14.77
C LEU A 226 -3.46 25.78 -13.86
N HIS A 227 -3.75 25.06 -12.78
CA HIS A 227 -4.81 25.40 -11.83
C HIS A 227 -4.34 26.25 -10.63
N LEU A 228 -3.10 26.75 -10.63
CA LEU A 228 -2.68 27.79 -9.66
C LEU A 228 -3.33 29.15 -9.97
N HIS A 229 -3.63 29.43 -11.23
CA HIS A 229 -4.10 30.75 -11.64
C HIS A 229 -5.56 31.00 -11.25
N ARG A 230 -5.90 32.23 -10.83
CA ARG A 230 -7.25 32.59 -10.33
C ARG A 230 -8.39 32.28 -11.30
N ARG A 231 -8.10 32.33 -12.61
CA ARG A 231 -9.08 32.10 -13.69
C ARG A 231 -9.38 30.62 -13.92
N THR A 232 -8.42 29.74 -13.65
CA THR A 232 -8.47 28.31 -14.00
C THR A 232 -8.69 27.42 -12.78
N ARG A 233 -8.35 27.89 -11.57
CA ARG A 233 -8.49 27.13 -10.31
C ARG A 233 -9.89 26.58 -9.98
N MET A 234 -10.93 27.10 -10.63
CA MET A 234 -12.34 26.71 -10.46
C MET A 234 -12.82 25.68 -11.50
N HIS A 235 -11.95 25.24 -12.41
CA HIS A 235 -12.33 24.23 -13.38
C HIS A 235 -12.73 22.92 -12.70
N GLN A 236 -13.69 22.21 -13.31
CA GLN A 236 -14.11 20.92 -12.82
C GLN A 236 -13.13 19.86 -13.31
N ARG A 237 -12.62 19.07 -12.36
CA ARG A 237 -11.51 18.14 -12.57
C ARG A 237 -11.91 16.78 -12.02
N GLN A 238 -11.67 15.75 -12.80
CA GLN A 238 -11.92 14.35 -12.45
C GLN A 238 -10.66 13.54 -12.73
N VAL A 239 -10.43 12.47 -11.97
CA VAL A 239 -9.35 11.51 -12.28
C VAL A 239 -9.77 10.69 -13.50
N CYS A 240 -8.85 10.41 -14.42
CA CYS A 240 -9.14 9.57 -15.58
C CYS A 240 -9.62 8.19 -15.13
N LYS A 241 -10.63 7.62 -15.82
CA LYS A 241 -11.25 6.34 -15.44
C LYS A 241 -10.22 5.20 -15.42
N GLU A 242 -9.27 5.23 -16.34
CA GLU A 242 -8.16 4.28 -16.43
C GLU A 242 -7.23 4.34 -15.20
N GLU A 243 -7.10 5.50 -14.57
CA GLU A 243 -6.33 5.68 -13.31
C GLU A 243 -7.17 5.33 -12.07
N GLU A 244 -8.49 5.48 -12.10
CA GLU A 244 -9.38 4.95 -11.05
C GLU A 244 -9.36 3.41 -11.01
N GLU A 245 -9.11 2.75 -12.14
CA GLU A 245 -9.00 1.29 -12.24
C GLU A 245 -7.56 0.78 -12.07
N ALA A 246 -6.56 1.68 -12.03
CA ALA A 246 -5.16 1.31 -11.88
C ALA A 246 -4.83 0.85 -10.45
N ILE A 247 -4.17 -0.30 -10.36
CA ILE A 247 -3.61 -0.84 -9.13
C ILE A 247 -2.08 -0.72 -9.16
N LYS A 248 -1.49 -0.25 -8.07
CA LYS A 248 -0.04 -0.26 -7.88
C LYS A 248 0.32 -1.21 -6.74
N VAL A 249 1.18 -2.17 -7.02
CA VAL A 249 1.65 -3.23 -6.11
C VAL A 249 3.17 -3.21 -5.94
N ASP A 250 3.70 -2.93 -4.76
CA ASP A 250 5.15 -3.01 -4.55
C ASP A 250 5.49 -3.99 -3.43
N LEU A 251 6.76 -4.39 -3.38
CA LEU A 251 7.30 -5.29 -2.36
C LEU A 251 8.63 -4.74 -1.88
N HIS A 252 8.70 -4.31 -0.61
CA HIS A 252 9.92 -3.83 0.01
C HIS A 252 10.22 -4.62 1.28
N GLU A 253 11.37 -5.29 1.33
CA GLU A 253 11.90 -5.99 2.53
C GLU A 253 10.86 -6.92 3.22
N GLY A 254 10.03 -7.62 2.43
CA GLY A 254 9.00 -8.56 2.93
C GLY A 254 7.64 -7.92 3.29
N CYS A 255 7.48 -6.63 3.06
CA CYS A 255 6.24 -5.88 3.15
C CYS A 255 5.62 -5.69 1.76
N GLY A 256 4.55 -6.43 1.47
CA GLY A 256 3.76 -6.22 0.27
C GLY A 256 2.81 -5.04 0.46
N ARG A 257 2.74 -4.16 -0.53
CA ARG A 257 1.82 -3.01 -0.55
C ARG A 257 1.01 -2.99 -1.84
N THR A 258 -0.25 -2.61 -1.74
CA THR A 258 -1.11 -2.31 -2.87
C THR A 258 -1.83 -0.97 -2.67
N LYS A 259 -2.02 -0.23 -3.75
CA LYS A 259 -2.59 1.11 -3.74
C LYS A 259 -3.59 1.24 -4.89
N LEU A 260 -4.80 1.59 -4.50
CA LEU A 260 -5.91 2.00 -5.36
C LEU A 260 -6.25 3.46 -5.04
N PHE A 261 -7.11 4.08 -5.85
CA PHE A 261 -7.53 5.46 -5.60
C PHE A 261 -8.23 5.64 -4.24
N TRP A 262 -9.00 4.64 -3.80
CA TRP A 262 -9.83 4.67 -2.59
C TRP A 262 -9.20 3.97 -1.38
N VAL A 263 -8.18 3.13 -1.57
CA VAL A 263 -7.55 2.38 -0.47
C VAL A 263 -6.07 2.15 -0.71
N MET A 264 -5.28 2.24 0.35
CA MET A 264 -3.92 1.72 0.41
C MET A 264 -3.88 0.60 1.42
N ALA A 265 -3.42 -0.58 1.02
CA ALA A 265 -3.32 -1.75 1.89
C ALA A 265 -1.89 -2.28 1.87
N LEU A 266 -1.36 -2.64 3.02
CA LEU A 266 -0.02 -3.22 3.15
C LEU A 266 -0.01 -4.30 4.23
N ALA A 267 0.85 -5.30 4.06
CA ALA A 267 1.04 -6.36 5.03
C ALA A 267 2.50 -6.80 5.08
N ASP A 268 3.03 -6.89 6.29
CA ASP A 268 4.38 -7.39 6.53
C ASP A 268 4.35 -8.87 6.92
N SER A 269 5.01 -9.68 6.11
CA SER A 269 5.09 -11.13 6.30
C SER A 269 5.86 -11.55 7.56
N SER A 270 6.74 -10.68 8.07
CA SER A 270 7.59 -11.02 9.23
C SER A 270 6.94 -10.73 10.58
N THR A 271 6.19 -9.65 10.69
CA THR A 271 5.52 -9.23 11.93
C THR A 271 4.04 -9.62 11.96
N LEU A 272 3.45 -10.00 10.82
CA LEU A 272 2.01 -10.23 10.64
C LEU A 272 1.17 -9.01 11.05
N LYS A 273 1.75 -7.82 10.86
CA LYS A 273 1.03 -6.56 10.97
C LYS A 273 0.62 -6.11 9.57
N ALA A 274 -0.57 -5.56 9.47
CA ALA A 274 -1.09 -4.99 8.23
C ALA A 274 -1.71 -3.62 8.51
N MET A 275 -1.81 -2.80 7.48
CA MET A 275 -2.49 -1.51 7.54
C MET A 275 -3.39 -1.32 6.34
N VAL A 276 -4.56 -0.74 6.59
CA VAL A 276 -5.49 -0.32 5.55
C VAL A 276 -5.82 1.16 5.76
N GLU A 277 -5.43 2.00 4.81
CA GLU A 277 -5.77 3.42 4.79
C GLU A 277 -6.86 3.68 3.76
N PHE A 278 -8.06 4.00 4.23
CA PHE A 278 -9.18 4.40 3.38
C PHE A 278 -9.05 5.87 3.01
N ARG A 279 -9.10 6.14 1.71
CA ARG A 279 -9.01 7.48 1.12
C ARG A 279 -10.42 7.91 0.75
N GLU A 280 -10.82 9.06 1.27
CA GLU A 280 -12.09 9.66 0.90
C GLU A 280 -12.04 10.02 -0.60
N GLY A 281 -12.89 9.36 -1.39
CA GLY A 281 -12.97 9.58 -2.83
C GLY A 281 -13.23 11.07 -3.10
N THR A 282 -12.43 11.67 -3.97
CA THR A 282 -12.50 13.10 -4.35
C THR A 282 -13.81 13.49 -5.06
N ARG A 283 -14.84 12.63 -5.09
CA ARG A 283 -16.07 12.79 -5.87
C ARG A 283 -16.86 14.07 -5.57
N ASN A 284 -16.68 14.72 -4.40
CA ASN A 284 -17.46 15.90 -4.01
C ASN A 284 -16.67 17.10 -3.44
N LYS A 285 -15.36 17.20 -3.65
CA LYS A 285 -14.66 18.44 -3.24
C LYS A 285 -14.92 19.54 -4.30
N PRO A 286 -15.58 20.67 -3.96
CA PRO A 286 -15.68 21.79 -4.88
C PRO A 286 -14.27 22.27 -5.25
N ALA A 287 -13.93 22.18 -6.53
CA ALA A 287 -12.70 22.71 -7.08
C ALA A 287 -12.66 24.22 -6.83
N GLY A 288 -11.62 24.72 -6.15
CA GLY A 288 -11.50 26.17 -5.95
C GLY A 288 -10.79 26.67 -4.71
N VAL A 289 -10.50 25.83 -3.71
CA VAL A 289 -9.76 26.29 -2.53
C VAL A 289 -8.38 25.65 -2.49
N THR A 290 -7.35 26.50 -2.55
CA THR A 290 -5.96 26.15 -2.25
C THR A 290 -5.89 25.81 -0.77
N SER A 291 -6.23 24.58 -0.43
CA SER A 291 -5.97 24.06 0.90
C SER A 291 -4.50 23.71 0.98
N GLY A 292 -3.78 24.35 1.90
CA GLY A 292 -2.48 23.86 2.28
C GLY A 292 -2.60 22.44 2.85
N VAL A 293 -1.68 21.57 2.46
CA VAL A 293 -1.61 20.20 2.97
C VAL A 293 -0.55 20.15 4.05
N CYS A 294 -0.91 19.68 5.23
CA CYS A 294 0.07 19.44 6.27
C CYS A 294 1.07 18.38 5.80
N ARG A 295 2.35 18.71 5.86
CA ARG A 295 3.51 17.86 5.55
C ARG A 295 3.44 16.49 6.25
N PHE A 296 2.97 16.46 7.50
CA PHE A 296 3.06 15.27 8.35
C PHE A 296 1.76 14.46 8.33
N CYS A 297 0.64 15.05 8.73
CA CYS A 297 -0.64 14.33 8.82
C CYS A 297 -1.45 14.34 7.51
N GLY A 298 -1.08 15.16 6.52
CA GLY A 298 -1.81 15.29 5.27
C GLY A 298 -3.17 15.98 5.38
N ALA A 299 -3.47 16.62 6.53
CA ALA A 299 -4.68 17.41 6.71
C ALA A 299 -4.68 18.60 5.75
N THR A 300 -5.82 18.85 5.10
CA THR A 300 -5.99 19.95 4.15
C THR A 300 -6.79 21.07 4.81
N GLY A 301 -6.27 22.30 4.79
CA GLY A 301 -6.97 23.44 5.39
C GLY A 301 -6.75 24.75 4.63
N ASN A 302 -7.72 25.65 4.75
CA ASN A 302 -7.74 26.94 4.05
C ASN A 302 -7.33 28.13 4.94
N SER A 303 -6.97 27.89 6.21
CA SER A 303 -6.64 28.94 7.18
C SER A 303 -5.12 29.16 7.32
N GLY A 304 -4.75 30.37 7.75
CA GLY A 304 -3.43 31.00 7.60
C GLY A 304 -2.18 30.15 7.85
N LEU A 305 -2.16 29.27 8.86
CA LEU A 305 -1.00 28.42 9.15
C LEU A 305 -0.71 27.38 8.07
N LEU A 306 -1.76 26.83 7.42
CA LEU A 306 -1.64 25.89 6.31
C LEU A 306 -1.50 26.61 4.95
N ALA A 307 -2.06 27.82 4.83
CA ALA A 307 -1.97 28.60 3.60
C ALA A 307 -0.57 29.25 3.39
N ILE A 308 0.16 29.54 4.48
CA ILE A 308 1.49 30.18 4.45
C ILE A 308 2.60 29.18 4.88
N GLY A 309 2.28 28.24 5.77
CA GLY A 309 3.18 27.17 6.23
C GLY A 309 2.63 25.79 5.89
N ASN A 310 3.49 24.80 5.74
CA ASN A 310 3.05 23.46 5.30
C ASN A 310 2.66 22.57 6.49
N ILE A 311 2.27 23.13 7.65
CA ILE A 311 2.16 22.40 8.93
C ILE A 311 0.92 22.86 9.68
N CYS A 312 0.07 21.92 10.11
CA CYS A 312 -1.17 22.24 10.83
C CYS A 312 -0.90 22.53 12.31
N ALA A 313 -1.90 23.07 13.02
CA ALA A 313 -1.80 23.40 14.45
C ALA A 313 -1.79 22.19 15.40
N ASP A 314 -1.88 20.96 14.86
CA ASP A 314 -1.79 19.73 15.65
C ASP A 314 -0.44 19.66 16.38
N GLN A 315 -0.50 19.34 17.68
CA GLN A 315 0.68 19.37 18.54
C GLN A 315 1.78 18.45 17.99
N GLU A 316 1.46 17.21 17.62
CA GLU A 316 2.48 16.27 17.12
C GLU A 316 3.11 16.76 15.82
N CYS A 317 2.31 17.33 14.91
CA CYS A 317 2.83 17.93 13.68
C CYS A 317 3.77 19.10 13.97
N GLN A 318 3.48 19.92 14.97
CA GLN A 318 4.36 20.99 15.43
C GLN A 318 5.64 20.45 16.07
N GLU A 319 5.57 19.35 16.83
CA GLU A 319 6.75 18.70 17.41
C GLU A 319 7.66 18.06 16.35
N HIS A 320 7.06 17.42 15.34
CA HIS A 320 7.76 16.94 14.17
C HIS A 320 8.44 18.08 13.43
N ALA A 321 7.76 19.22 13.24
CA ALA A 321 8.32 20.41 12.60
C ALA A 321 9.58 20.92 13.30
N ARG A 322 9.57 20.98 14.65
CA ARG A 322 10.71 21.47 15.44
C ARG A 322 11.98 20.64 15.22
N ASN A 323 11.83 19.34 14.98
CA ASN A 323 12.93 18.41 14.80
C ASN A 323 13.25 18.13 13.32
N ALA A 324 12.41 18.57 12.38
CA ALA A 324 12.58 18.31 10.96
C ALA A 324 13.70 19.16 10.34
N CYS A 325 14.39 18.60 9.35
CA CYS A 325 15.21 19.37 8.46
C CYS A 325 14.34 20.32 7.62
N ASN A 326 14.79 21.58 7.51
CA ASN A 326 14.13 22.64 6.74
C ASN A 326 14.80 22.89 5.38
N LYS A 327 15.77 22.05 4.99
CA LYS A 327 16.47 22.17 3.70
C LYS A 327 15.65 21.53 2.58
N LEU A 328 15.77 22.10 1.39
CA LEU A 328 15.31 21.50 0.14
C LEU A 328 16.47 20.75 -0.51
N HIS A 329 16.20 19.57 -1.03
CA HIS A 329 17.14 18.85 -1.88
C HIS A 329 17.25 19.52 -3.26
N PRO A 330 18.34 19.28 -4.02
CA PRO A 330 18.46 19.77 -5.40
C PRO A 330 17.31 19.34 -6.31
N CYS A 331 16.65 18.21 -6.03
CA CYS A 331 15.47 17.74 -6.75
C CYS A 331 14.17 18.50 -6.39
N GLY A 332 14.22 19.52 -5.53
CA GLY A 332 13.05 20.31 -5.11
C GLY A 332 12.22 19.69 -3.98
N HIS A 333 12.49 18.45 -3.57
CA HIS A 333 11.82 17.82 -2.43
C HIS A 333 12.36 18.31 -1.10
N MET A 334 11.47 18.47 -0.11
CA MET A 334 11.85 18.84 1.25
C MET A 334 12.50 17.66 1.97
N CYS A 335 13.61 17.92 2.65
CA CYS A 335 14.37 16.85 3.31
C CYS A 335 13.56 16.19 4.42
N GLY A 336 13.37 14.86 4.34
CA GLY A 336 12.69 14.04 5.35
C GLY A 336 13.51 13.80 6.63
N GLY A 337 14.75 14.30 6.68
CA GLY A 337 15.67 14.11 7.80
C GLY A 337 15.39 15.00 9.01
N ILE A 338 16.28 14.93 10.00
CA ILE A 338 16.24 15.77 11.20
C ILE A 338 17.09 17.05 11.06
N LYS A 339 16.79 18.06 11.86
CA LYS A 339 17.51 19.34 11.91
C LYS A 339 18.92 19.15 12.49
N GLY A 340 19.91 19.82 11.90
CA GLY A 340 21.27 19.89 12.45
C GLY A 340 22.21 18.77 12.01
N GLU A 341 21.74 17.79 11.24
CA GLU A 341 22.60 16.74 10.68
C GLU A 341 23.60 17.31 9.66
N ALA A 342 24.83 16.81 9.74
CA ALA A 342 25.91 17.20 8.84
C ALA A 342 25.59 16.80 7.40
N VAL A 343 25.03 15.60 7.22
CA VAL A 343 24.57 15.08 5.93
C VAL A 343 23.06 14.90 6.01
N CYS A 344 22.33 15.52 5.07
CA CYS A 344 20.88 15.36 5.00
C CYS A 344 20.52 13.92 4.64
N LEU A 345 19.40 13.43 5.17
CA LEU A 345 18.79 12.18 4.74
C LEU A 345 18.63 12.19 3.22
N PRO A 346 19.01 11.13 2.49
CA PRO A 346 18.75 11.03 1.05
C PRO A 346 17.27 11.21 0.73
N CYS A 347 16.97 11.69 -0.48
CA CYS A 347 15.60 11.97 -0.88
C CYS A 347 14.79 10.66 -0.95
N LEU A 348 13.74 10.55 -0.13
CA LEU A 348 12.88 9.37 -0.06
C LEU A 348 11.94 9.21 -1.26
N HIS A 349 11.92 10.16 -2.20
CA HIS A 349 11.10 10.09 -3.42
C HIS A 349 11.83 9.43 -4.60
N GLY A 350 12.90 8.67 -4.35
CA GLY A 350 13.66 7.97 -5.38
C GLY A 350 14.54 8.87 -6.28
N CYS A 351 14.57 10.18 -6.01
CA CYS A 351 15.39 11.12 -6.80
C CYS A 351 16.88 11.07 -6.45
N SER A 352 17.25 10.44 -5.33
CA SER A 352 18.66 10.22 -4.99
C SER A 352 19.11 8.89 -5.53
N SER A 353 20.17 8.87 -6.36
CA SER A 353 20.85 7.65 -6.81
C SER A 353 21.67 6.99 -5.69
N ASN A 354 21.23 7.08 -4.43
CA ASN A 354 21.97 6.56 -3.29
C ASN A 354 21.69 5.06 -3.14
N PRO A 355 22.69 4.17 -3.37
CA PRO A 355 22.49 2.73 -3.34
C PRO A 355 22.25 2.17 -1.93
N THR A 356 22.49 2.97 -0.88
CA THR A 356 22.29 2.55 0.51
C THR A 356 20.88 2.77 1.00
N LEU A 357 20.06 3.57 0.30
CA LEU A 357 18.69 3.85 0.70
C LEU A 357 17.81 2.66 0.31
N LYS A 358 17.23 1.99 1.32
CA LYS A 358 16.42 0.78 1.12
C LYS A 358 14.91 1.02 1.13
N GLN A 359 14.48 2.22 1.49
CA GLN A 359 13.08 2.55 1.73
C GLN A 359 12.72 3.92 1.14
N ASP A 360 11.47 4.09 0.74
CA ASP A 360 10.93 5.31 0.16
C ASP A 360 10.03 6.10 1.14
N ALA A 361 9.42 7.18 0.64
CA ALA A 361 8.61 8.10 1.44
C ALA A 361 7.26 7.50 1.88
N ASP A 362 6.76 6.53 1.13
CA ASP A 362 5.46 5.88 1.33
C ASP A 362 5.59 4.62 2.21
N ASP A 363 6.81 4.09 2.39
CA ASP A 363 7.08 2.97 3.28
C ASP A 363 6.74 3.29 4.73
N MET A 364 6.24 2.28 5.44
CA MET A 364 5.90 2.40 6.85
C MET A 364 7.14 2.32 7.74
N CYS A 365 7.17 3.14 8.78
CA CYS A 365 8.18 2.98 9.83
C CYS A 365 7.93 1.64 10.56
N MET A 366 8.82 0.67 10.39
CA MET A 366 8.65 -0.68 10.98
C MET A 366 8.79 -0.74 12.52
N ILE A 367 8.93 0.41 13.19
CA ILE A 367 8.85 0.51 14.66
C ILE A 367 7.40 0.81 15.10
N CYS A 368 6.83 1.93 14.64
CA CYS A 368 5.45 2.27 15.01
C CYS A 368 4.44 1.45 14.20
N PHE A 369 4.76 1.18 12.93
CA PHE A 369 3.88 0.57 11.94
C PHE A 369 2.58 1.35 11.72
N THR A 370 2.51 2.60 12.18
CA THR A 370 1.30 3.44 12.20
C THR A 370 1.32 4.56 11.18
N GLU A 371 2.51 4.98 10.74
CA GLU A 371 2.68 6.10 9.81
C GLU A 371 3.80 5.84 8.80
N ALA A 372 3.63 6.39 7.60
CA ALA A 372 4.65 6.39 6.56
C ALA A 372 5.88 7.20 6.98
N LEU A 373 7.03 6.91 6.39
CA LEU A 373 8.29 7.59 6.71
C LEU A 373 8.23 9.10 6.43
N SER A 374 7.45 9.53 5.44
CA SER A 374 7.22 10.96 5.15
C SER A 374 6.43 11.71 6.21
N CYS A 375 5.66 11.01 7.07
CA CYS A 375 4.80 11.63 8.08
C CYS A 375 5.53 12.16 9.31
N ALA A 376 6.83 11.89 9.48
CA ALA A 376 7.63 12.45 10.57
C ALA A 376 9.12 12.50 10.18
N PRO A 377 9.96 13.30 10.86
CA PRO A 377 11.40 13.30 10.64
C PRO A 377 11.99 11.91 10.82
N ALA A 378 12.80 11.49 9.86
CA ALA A 378 13.35 10.14 9.78
C ALA A 378 14.89 10.14 9.75
N VAL A 379 15.47 9.00 10.10
CA VAL A 379 16.92 8.78 10.12
C VAL A 379 17.25 7.48 9.39
N GLN A 380 18.29 7.51 8.57
CA GLN A 380 18.85 6.33 7.92
C GLN A 380 19.92 5.73 8.83
N LEU A 381 19.78 4.44 9.13
CA LEU A 381 20.78 3.67 9.87
C LEU A 381 21.95 3.30 8.95
N LYS A 382 23.09 2.89 9.53
CA LYS A 382 24.23 2.39 8.74
C LYS A 382 23.90 1.19 7.85
N CYS A 383 22.91 0.39 8.22
CA CYS A 383 22.44 -0.73 7.42
C CYS A 383 21.52 -0.31 6.24
N GLY A 384 21.28 0.98 6.06
CA GLY A 384 20.49 1.54 4.96
C GLY A 384 19.00 1.73 5.22
N HIS A 385 18.47 1.08 6.28
CA HIS A 385 17.06 1.20 6.66
C HIS A 385 16.74 2.53 7.33
N VAL A 386 15.52 3.02 7.10
CA VAL A 386 15.03 4.32 7.54
C VAL A 386 13.89 4.12 8.54
N PHE A 387 13.92 4.91 9.61
CA PHE A 387 12.90 4.89 10.66
C PHE A 387 12.62 6.32 11.14
N HIS A 388 11.45 6.57 11.71
CA HIS A 388 11.21 7.85 12.37
C HIS A 388 12.19 8.05 13.52
N TYR A 389 12.72 9.27 13.62
CA TYR A 389 13.66 9.67 14.66
C TYR A 389 13.11 9.42 16.07
N HIS A 390 11.87 9.85 16.32
CA HIS A 390 11.21 9.70 17.60
C HIS A 390 10.99 8.21 17.96
N CYS A 391 10.68 7.36 16.96
CA CYS A 391 10.55 5.92 17.13
C CYS A 391 11.86 5.27 17.59
N CYS A 392 12.98 5.59 16.92
CA CYS A 392 14.31 5.13 17.31
C CYS A 392 14.65 5.55 18.74
N ARG A 393 14.43 6.83 19.09
CA ARG A 393 14.68 7.35 20.44
C ARG A 393 13.85 6.62 21.50
N CYS A 394 12.56 6.45 21.26
CA CYS A 394 11.67 5.74 22.19
C CYS A 394 12.13 4.30 22.45
N VAL A 395 12.52 3.55 21.41
CA VAL A 395 13.01 2.18 21.56
C VAL A 395 14.31 2.14 22.36
N LEU A 396 15.27 3.02 22.06
CA LEU A 396 16.55 3.10 22.77
C LEU A 396 16.39 3.52 24.23
N MET A 397 15.50 4.48 24.52
CA MET A 397 15.21 4.94 25.88
C MET A 397 14.50 3.88 26.73
N LYS A 398 13.54 3.15 26.14
CA LYS A 398 12.79 2.09 26.84
C LYS A 398 13.61 0.83 27.11
N ARG A 399 14.68 0.62 26.35
CA ARG A 399 15.60 -0.54 26.47
C ARG A 399 14.86 -1.88 26.29
N TRP A 400 15.13 -2.88 27.14
CA TRP A 400 14.53 -4.21 27.06
C TRP A 400 13.24 -4.32 27.88
N ALA A 401 12.33 -5.16 27.41
CA ALA A 401 11.12 -5.48 28.14
C ALA A 401 11.37 -6.60 29.16
N GLY A 402 10.85 -6.43 30.37
CA GLY A 402 10.90 -7.43 31.43
C GLY A 402 12.24 -7.47 32.19
N PRO A 403 12.40 -8.42 33.14
CA PRO A 403 13.56 -8.47 34.03
C PRO A 403 14.84 -8.97 33.35
N ARG A 404 14.71 -9.75 32.25
CA ARG A 404 15.86 -10.30 31.53
C ARG A 404 16.48 -9.24 30.63
N ILE A 405 17.74 -8.91 30.89
CA ILE A 405 18.52 -8.01 30.04
C ILE A 405 18.70 -8.63 28.66
N THR A 406 18.26 -7.91 27.64
CA THR A 406 18.45 -8.28 26.23
C THR A 406 18.87 -7.04 25.43
N PHE A 407 19.58 -7.23 24.33
CA PHE A 407 20.06 -6.14 23.48
C PHE A 407 19.34 -6.09 22.12
N ALA A 408 18.21 -6.78 21.98
CA ALA A 408 17.43 -6.77 20.74
C ALA A 408 16.86 -5.38 20.41
N PHE A 409 16.63 -4.54 21.42
CA PHE A 409 16.15 -3.17 21.25
C PHE A 409 17.18 -2.25 20.55
N SER A 410 18.47 -2.60 20.58
CA SER A 410 19.53 -1.85 19.88
C SER A 410 19.83 -2.41 18.49
N GLN A 411 18.97 -3.29 17.96
CA GLN A 411 19.08 -3.86 16.62
C GLN A 411 18.03 -3.28 15.69
N CYS A 412 18.35 -3.21 14.39
CA CYS A 412 17.42 -2.81 13.34
C CYS A 412 16.22 -3.78 13.31
N PRO A 413 14.97 -3.28 13.38
CA PRO A 413 13.77 -4.12 13.31
C PRO A 413 13.70 -5.01 12.08
N ILE A 414 14.29 -4.58 10.96
CA ILE A 414 14.28 -5.29 9.67
C ILE A 414 15.45 -6.31 9.61
N CYS A 415 16.70 -5.86 9.49
CA CYS A 415 17.84 -6.76 9.27
C CYS A 415 18.61 -7.20 10.52
N LYS A 416 18.18 -6.81 11.72
CA LYS A 416 18.80 -7.16 13.02
C LYS A 416 20.25 -6.67 13.23
N VAL A 417 20.82 -5.89 12.31
CA VAL A 417 22.13 -5.20 12.49
C VAL A 417 22.01 -4.12 13.56
N MET A 418 23.06 -3.89 14.35
CA MET A 418 23.06 -2.88 15.41
C MET A 418 22.77 -1.46 14.90
N LEU A 419 21.93 -0.73 15.64
CA LEU A 419 21.54 0.67 15.39
C LEU A 419 22.75 1.60 15.62
N THR A 420 23.69 1.67 14.67
CA THR A 420 24.98 2.36 14.86
C THR A 420 25.00 3.83 14.44
N ALA A 421 23.85 4.48 14.28
CA ALA A 421 23.73 5.94 14.05
C ALA A 421 23.84 6.76 15.36
N LEU A 422 24.58 6.25 16.34
CA LEU A 422 24.41 6.48 17.78
C LEU A 422 24.90 7.82 18.37
N LEU A 423 25.52 8.71 17.60
CA LEU A 423 26.02 9.99 18.15
C LEU A 423 24.95 11.10 18.23
N CYS A 424 23.91 11.07 17.39
CA CYS A 424 22.87 12.12 17.37
C CYS A 424 21.56 11.76 18.10
N LEU A 425 21.35 10.51 18.52
CA LEU A 425 20.06 10.04 19.07
C LEU A 425 19.96 10.14 20.61
N LEU A 426 21.10 10.23 21.31
CA LEU A 426 21.20 10.18 22.78
C LEU A 426 21.66 11.51 23.40
N CYS A 427 22.08 12.48 22.59
CA CYS A 427 22.33 13.86 22.97
C CYS A 427 21.12 14.72 22.54
#